data_AF-A0A8I1QYN1-F1
#
_entry.id   AF-A0A8I1QYN1-F1
#
_cell.length_a   1.000
_cell.length_b   1.000
_cell.length_c   1.000
_cell.angle_alpha   90.00
_cell.angle_beta   90.00
_cell.angle_gamma   90.00
#
_symmetry.space_group_name_H-M   'P 1'
#
loop_
_entity.id
_entity.type
_entity.pdbx_description
1 polymer ?
#
loop_
_entity_poly.entity_id
_entity_poly.type
_entity_poly.pdbx_seq_one_letter_code
_entity_poly.pdbx_strand_id
1 'polypeptide(L)'
;MARGDLRHIVGPAASKWGAGMAVSMAGLPAFLLYFVVGSALIAAFAAAYLRMTPHDEIALIRAGNLSAAIAFGGNLVGFAVPLEKAIAQASSIPDCVLWAVAAMLVQFAAYGLARIVIPDLSRKIEEDRLPSAAMLAVLAIISGTLAGASMTI
;
A
#
# COMPACT_ATOMS: atom_id res chain seq x y z
N MET A 1 28.59 -1.36 59.82
CA MET A 1 27.41 -0.83 59.10
C MET A 1 27.88 -0.33 57.73
N ALA A 2 27.95 -1.21 56.73
CA ALA A 2 28.41 -0.87 55.38
C ALA A 2 27.30 -1.22 54.39
N ARG A 3 26.71 -0.20 53.75
CA ARG A 3 25.79 -0.38 52.61
C ARG A 3 26.65 -0.74 51.40
N GLY A 4 26.57 -1.98 50.95
CA GLY A 4 27.20 -2.44 49.72
C GLY A 4 26.64 -1.69 48.51
N ASP A 5 27.53 -1.15 47.69
CA ASP A 5 27.23 -0.43 46.48
C ASP A 5 26.79 -1.40 45.36
N LEU A 6 25.49 -1.48 45.11
CA LEU A 6 24.88 -2.35 44.09
C LEU A 6 25.01 -1.81 42.65
N ARG A 7 25.71 -0.68 42.45
CA ARG A 7 25.87 -0.01 41.14
C ARG A 7 26.62 -0.83 40.10
N HIS A 8 27.32 -1.88 40.50
CA HIS A 8 28.08 -2.75 39.57
C HIS A 8 27.23 -3.84 38.92
N ILE A 9 26.00 -4.09 39.40
CA ILE A 9 25.12 -5.17 38.89
C ILE A 9 24.21 -4.67 37.75
N VAL A 10 23.94 -3.36 37.70
CA VAL A 10 23.18 -2.74 36.61
C VAL A 10 24.16 -2.38 35.48
N GLY A 11 24.49 -3.37 34.65
CA GLY A 11 25.40 -3.20 33.52
C GLY A 11 24.87 -2.23 32.44
N PRO A 12 25.74 -1.69 31.58
CA PRO A 12 25.42 -0.72 30.50
C PRO A 12 24.42 -1.23 29.45
N ALA A 13 24.02 -2.50 29.52
CA ALA A 13 22.92 -3.03 28.74
C ALA A 13 21.59 -2.42 29.19
N ALA A 14 21.29 -2.36 30.50
CA ALA A 14 20.00 -1.92 31.02
C ALA A 14 19.63 -0.48 30.62
N SER A 15 20.62 0.42 30.54
CA SER A 15 20.43 1.78 30.05
C SER A 15 20.20 1.86 28.53
N LYS A 16 20.85 1.00 27.74
CA LYS A 16 20.62 0.88 26.29
C LYS A 16 19.21 0.36 25.96
N TRP A 17 18.71 -0.61 26.73
CA TRP A 17 17.34 -1.11 26.59
C TRP A 17 16.30 -0.04 26.94
N GLY A 18 16.50 0.70 28.04
CA GLY A 18 15.63 1.80 28.43
C GLY A 18 15.58 2.93 27.40
N ALA A 19 16.73 3.30 26.83
CA ALA A 19 16.80 4.29 25.77
C ALA A 19 16.13 3.81 24.46
N GLY A 20 16.34 2.55 24.08
CA GLY A 20 15.68 1.96 22.91
C GLY A 20 14.16 1.91 23.04
N MET A 21 13.65 1.50 24.22
CA MET A 21 12.21 1.48 24.51
C MET A 21 11.60 2.88 24.48
N ALA A 22 12.28 3.89 25.04
CA ALA A 22 11.81 5.27 25.01
C ALA A 22 11.69 5.82 23.58
N VAL A 23 12.65 5.49 22.70
CA VAL A 23 12.62 5.87 21.27
C VAL A 23 11.47 5.19 20.53
N SER A 24 11.25 3.88 20.73
CA SER A 24 10.14 3.16 20.11
C SER A 24 8.78 3.69 20.57
N MET A 25 8.62 4.00 21.86
CA MET A 25 7.39 4.57 22.41
C MET A 25 7.10 5.98 21.87
N ALA A 26 8.15 6.78 21.61
CA ALA A 26 8.00 8.09 20.98
C ALA A 26 7.57 7.99 19.50
N GLY A 27 7.97 6.93 18.79
CA GLY A 27 7.59 6.70 17.39
C GLY A 27 6.20 6.06 17.20
N LEU A 28 5.64 5.41 18.22
CA LEU A 28 4.38 4.67 18.13
C LEU A 28 3.18 5.53 17.66
N PRO A 29 2.96 6.77 18.17
CA PRO A 29 1.86 7.60 17.70
C PRO A 29 1.95 7.94 16.21
N ALA A 30 3.15 8.26 15.72
CA ALA A 30 3.37 8.55 14.30
C ALA A 30 3.13 7.30 13.44
N PHE A 31 3.65 6.14 13.86
CA PHE A 31 3.39 4.87 13.20
C PHE A 31 1.89 4.60 13.05
N LEU A 32 1.12 4.70 14.15
CA LEU A 32 -0.33 4.47 14.13
C LEU A 32 -1.06 5.46 13.21
N LEU A 33 -0.66 6.74 13.25
CA LEU A 33 -1.25 7.76 12.40
C LEU A 33 -1.04 7.45 10.91
N TYR A 34 0.20 7.22 10.48
CA TYR A 34 0.49 6.90 9.09
C TYR A 34 -0.10 5.55 8.66
N PHE A 35 -0.16 4.57 9.55
CA PHE A 35 -0.80 3.28 9.26
C PHE A 35 -2.31 3.43 9.00
N VAL A 36 -3.02 4.21 9.84
CA VAL A 36 -4.44 4.50 9.64
C VAL A 36 -4.68 5.31 8.37
N VAL A 37 -3.87 6.34 8.13
CA VAL A 37 -3.97 7.18 6.92
C VAL A 37 -3.69 6.34 5.67
N GLY A 38 -2.62 5.54 5.65
CA GLY A 38 -2.30 4.64 4.55
C GLY A 38 -3.41 3.61 4.30
N SER A 39 -3.96 3.02 5.36
CA SER A 39 -5.10 2.09 5.25
C SER A 39 -6.34 2.78 4.66
N ALA A 40 -6.63 4.01 5.09
CA ALA A 40 -7.73 4.81 4.55
C ALA A 40 -7.52 5.15 3.07
N LEU A 41 -6.28 5.46 2.66
CA LEU A 41 -5.92 5.74 1.27
C LEU A 41 -6.03 4.50 0.37
N ILE A 42 -5.61 3.32 0.84
CA ILE A 42 -5.84 2.05 0.14
C ILE A 42 -7.34 1.77 0.00
N ALA A 43 -8.12 1.95 1.07
CA ALA A 43 -9.57 1.77 1.03
C ALA A 43 -10.25 2.74 0.07
N ALA A 44 -9.79 4.00 0.03
CA ALA A 44 -10.28 5.01 -0.91
C ALA A 44 -9.95 4.64 -2.36
N PHE A 45 -8.72 4.21 -2.64
CA PHE A 45 -8.30 3.70 -3.96
C PHE A 45 -9.16 2.52 -4.38
N ALA A 46 -9.33 1.52 -3.50
CA ALA A 46 -10.18 0.37 -3.74
C ALA A 46 -11.63 0.78 -4.07
N ALA A 47 -12.21 1.65 -3.25
CA ALA A 47 -13.58 2.13 -3.44
C ALA A 47 -13.78 2.96 -4.72
N ALA A 48 -12.75 3.69 -5.16
CA ALA A 48 -12.75 4.39 -6.44
C ALA A 48 -12.60 3.41 -7.61
N TYR A 49 -11.70 2.44 -7.51
CA TYR A 49 -11.49 1.41 -8.51
C TYR A 49 -12.76 0.58 -8.77
N LEU A 50 -13.40 0.07 -7.70
CA LEU A 50 -14.66 -0.69 -7.75
C LEU A 50 -15.82 0.09 -8.40
N ARG A 51 -15.75 1.44 -8.43
CA ARG A 51 -16.76 2.29 -9.10
C ARG A 51 -16.41 2.58 -10.55
N MET A 52 -15.14 2.51 -10.91
CA MET A 52 -14.65 2.74 -12.27
C MET A 52 -14.73 1.49 -13.14
N THR A 53 -14.63 0.31 -12.54
CA THR A 53 -14.73 -0.98 -13.22
C THR A 53 -16.20 -1.24 -13.63
N PRO A 54 -16.46 -1.69 -14.88
CA PRO A 54 -17.84 -1.95 -15.32
C PRO A 54 -18.51 -3.15 -14.65
N HIS A 55 -17.71 -4.03 -14.04
CA HIS A 55 -18.15 -5.27 -13.42
C HIS A 55 -18.02 -5.18 -11.90
N ASP A 56 -18.88 -5.91 -11.17
CA ASP A 56 -18.79 -5.99 -9.71
C ASP A 56 -17.73 -7.01 -9.30
N GLU A 57 -16.52 -6.51 -9.04
CA GLU A 57 -15.36 -7.32 -8.66
C GLU A 57 -15.61 -8.07 -7.36
N ILE A 58 -16.29 -7.46 -6.38
CA ILE A 58 -16.54 -8.10 -5.09
C ILE A 58 -17.57 -9.24 -5.25
N ALA A 59 -18.61 -9.04 -6.05
CA ALA A 59 -19.57 -10.10 -6.35
C ALA A 59 -18.89 -11.26 -7.09
N LEU A 60 -18.06 -10.98 -8.09
CA LEU A 60 -17.31 -11.99 -8.83
C LEU A 60 -16.34 -12.77 -7.93
N ILE A 61 -15.58 -12.09 -7.07
CA ILE A 61 -14.68 -12.73 -6.10
C ILE A 61 -15.47 -13.65 -5.16
N ARG A 62 -16.62 -13.19 -4.66
CA ARG A 62 -17.50 -14.02 -3.81
C ARG A 62 -18.10 -15.21 -4.55
N ALA A 63 -18.26 -15.11 -5.86
CA ALA A 63 -18.69 -16.22 -6.73
C ALA A 63 -17.55 -17.18 -7.11
N GLY A 64 -16.32 -16.95 -6.64
CA GLY A 64 -15.17 -17.82 -6.90
C GLY A 64 -14.40 -17.48 -8.18
N ASN A 65 -14.65 -16.32 -8.79
CA ASN A 65 -13.91 -15.87 -9.97
C ASN A 65 -12.49 -15.44 -9.58
N LEU A 66 -11.50 -16.25 -10.00
CA LEU A 66 -10.10 -16.04 -9.65
C LEU A 66 -9.50 -14.84 -10.40
N SER A 67 -9.96 -14.60 -11.63
CA SER A 67 -9.53 -13.48 -12.46
C SER A 67 -9.87 -12.13 -11.82
N ALA A 68 -11.06 -11.98 -11.25
CA ALA A 68 -11.45 -10.78 -10.52
C ALA A 68 -10.57 -10.58 -9.28
N ALA A 69 -10.27 -11.65 -8.53
CA ALA A 69 -9.40 -11.58 -7.35
C ALA A 69 -7.97 -11.14 -7.72
N ILE A 70 -7.41 -11.69 -8.81
CA ILE A 70 -6.05 -11.38 -9.26
C ILE A 70 -5.99 -9.96 -9.83
N ALA A 71 -6.95 -9.58 -10.68
CA ALA A 71 -7.00 -8.24 -11.25
C ALA A 71 -7.11 -7.16 -10.15
N PHE A 72 -8.08 -7.30 -9.25
CA PHE A 72 -8.30 -6.37 -8.16
C PHE A 72 -7.11 -6.35 -7.19
N GLY A 73 -6.68 -7.52 -6.72
CA GLY A 73 -5.56 -7.66 -5.79
C GLY A 73 -4.25 -7.12 -6.36
N GLY A 74 -3.96 -7.41 -7.63
CA GLY A 74 -2.79 -6.88 -8.32
C GLY A 74 -2.81 -5.35 -8.42
N ASN A 75 -3.99 -4.75 -8.63
CA ASN A 75 -4.11 -3.31 -8.66
C ASN A 75 -3.94 -2.64 -7.29
N LEU A 76 -4.43 -3.29 -6.21
CA LEU A 76 -4.16 -2.86 -4.84
C LEU A 76 -2.67 -2.92 -4.50
N VAL A 77 -2.00 -4.02 -4.86
CA VAL A 77 -0.55 -4.18 -4.65
C VAL A 77 0.22 -3.14 -5.47
N GLY A 78 -0.17 -2.89 -6.72
CA GLY A 78 0.42 -1.86 -7.56
C GLY A 78 0.34 -0.48 -6.90
N PHE A 79 -0.81 -0.09 -6.37
CA PHE A 79 -0.97 1.18 -5.66
C PHE A 79 -0.22 1.25 -4.32
N ALA A 80 -0.06 0.12 -3.62
CA ALA A 80 0.61 0.09 -2.33
C ALA A 80 2.10 0.50 -2.42
N VAL A 81 2.78 0.20 -3.54
CA VAL A 81 4.20 0.54 -3.75
C VAL A 81 4.47 2.05 -3.73
N PRO A 82 3.82 2.89 -4.56
CA PRO A 82 4.02 4.33 -4.49
C PRO A 82 3.44 4.94 -3.20
N LEU A 83 2.41 4.34 -2.59
CA LEU A 83 1.89 4.80 -1.30
C LEU A 83 2.93 4.61 -0.17
N GLU A 84 3.66 3.50 -0.15
CA GLU A 84 4.79 3.29 0.78
C GLU A 84 5.81 4.44 0.63
N LYS A 85 6.17 4.80 -0.61
CA LYS A 85 7.11 5.90 -0.88
C LYS A 85 6.56 7.25 -0.45
N ALA A 86 5.28 7.53 -0.71
CA ALA A 86 4.61 8.73 -0.25
C ALA A 86 4.66 8.84 1.28
N ILE A 87 4.41 7.76 2.02
CA ILE A 87 4.50 7.74 3.49
C ILE A 87 5.95 7.96 3.95
N ALA A 88 6.91 7.30 3.31
CA ALA A 88 8.32 7.36 3.70
C ALA A 88 8.97 8.73 3.48
N GLN A 89 8.50 9.49 2.49
CA GLN A 89 9.07 10.79 2.11
C GLN A 89 8.24 11.99 2.58
N ALA A 90 7.00 11.77 3.03
CA ALA A 90 6.11 12.85 3.40
C ALA A 90 6.64 13.69 4.59
N SER A 91 6.68 15.00 4.38
CA SER A 91 6.99 15.98 5.45
C SER A 91 5.79 16.20 6.39
N SER A 92 4.58 15.81 5.96
CA SER A 92 3.33 15.94 6.73
C SER A 92 2.23 15.01 6.19
N ILE A 93 1.12 14.85 6.92
CA ILE A 93 -0.02 14.06 6.44
C ILE A 93 -0.62 14.62 5.13
N PRO A 94 -0.88 15.95 4.97
CA PRO A 94 -1.36 16.49 3.70
C PRO A 94 -0.41 16.23 2.53
N ASP A 95 0.90 16.30 2.75
CA ASP A 95 1.92 15.99 1.75
C ASP A 95 1.86 14.50 1.32
N CYS A 96 1.73 13.58 2.29
CA CYS A 96 1.48 12.16 2.03
C CYS A 96 0.22 11.94 1.18
N VAL A 97 -0.88 12.63 1.51
CA VAL A 97 -2.15 12.51 0.78
C VAL A 97 -2.00 13.04 -0.65
N LEU A 98 -1.29 14.15 -0.85
CA LEU A 98 -1.04 14.71 -2.18
C LEU A 98 -0.30 13.71 -3.09
N TRP A 99 0.78 13.11 -2.59
CA TRP A 99 1.53 12.09 -3.32
C TRP A 99 0.72 10.82 -3.56
N ALA A 100 -0.07 10.38 -2.58
CA ALA A 100 -0.96 9.23 -2.74
C ALA A 100 -2.04 9.47 -3.83
N VAL A 101 -2.59 10.69 -3.90
CA VAL A 101 -3.53 11.06 -4.97
C VAL A 101 -2.84 11.04 -6.34
N ALA A 102 -1.63 11.58 -6.45
CA ALA A 102 -0.87 11.53 -7.70
C ALA A 102 -0.61 10.08 -8.15
N ALA A 103 -0.20 9.20 -7.21
CA ALA A 103 -0.01 7.78 -7.48
C ALA A 103 -1.31 7.08 -7.92
N MET A 104 -2.43 7.40 -7.28
CA MET A 104 -3.74 6.86 -7.63
C MET A 104 -4.13 7.23 -9.06
N LEU A 105 -3.87 8.47 -9.48
CA LEU A 105 -4.13 8.90 -10.86
C LEU A 105 -3.26 8.13 -11.88
N VAL A 106 -1.98 7.93 -11.58
CA VAL A 106 -1.09 7.11 -12.43
C VAL A 106 -1.59 5.67 -12.51
N GLN A 107 -2.04 5.10 -11.39
CA GLN A 107 -2.57 3.75 -11.34
C GLN A 107 -3.86 3.59 -12.18
N PHE A 108 -4.76 4.57 -12.14
CA PHE A 108 -5.94 4.58 -12.99
C PHE A 108 -5.62 4.79 -14.47
N ALA A 109 -4.62 5.61 -14.79
CA ALA A 109 -4.13 5.74 -16.16
C ALA A 109 -3.56 4.40 -16.68
N ALA A 110 -2.82 3.67 -15.84
CA ALA A 110 -2.32 2.34 -16.17
C ALA A 110 -3.44 1.31 -16.42
N TYR A 111 -4.49 1.32 -15.60
CA TYR A 111 -5.69 0.52 -15.85
C TYR A 111 -6.38 0.89 -17.17
N GLY A 112 -6.49 2.21 -17.46
CA GLY A 112 -7.00 2.71 -18.73
C GLY A 112 -6.19 2.19 -19.93
N LEU A 113 -4.86 2.25 -19.84
CA LEU A 113 -3.95 1.71 -20.86
C LEU A 113 -4.11 0.20 -21.01
N ALA A 114 -4.24 -0.55 -19.91
CA ALA A 114 -4.47 -1.99 -19.93
C ALA A 114 -5.77 -2.34 -20.67
N ARG A 115 -6.84 -1.54 -20.52
CA ARG A 115 -8.09 -1.74 -21.29
C ARG A 115 -7.95 -1.46 -22.79
N ILE A 116 -7.02 -0.59 -23.19
CA ILE A 116 -6.72 -0.34 -24.61
C ILE A 116 -5.90 -1.50 -25.19
N VAL A 117 -4.89 -1.97 -24.44
CA VAL A 117 -4.00 -3.06 -24.87
C VAL A 117 -4.70 -4.42 -24.85
N ILE A 118 -5.65 -4.62 -23.93
CA ILE A 118 -6.43 -5.85 -23.77
C ILE A 118 -7.90 -5.52 -24.05
N PRO A 119 -8.36 -5.64 -25.31
CA PRO A 119 -9.76 -5.42 -25.65
C PRO A 119 -10.69 -6.32 -24.83
N ASP A 120 -11.86 -5.80 -24.47
CA ASP A 120 -12.87 -6.48 -23.67
C ASP A 120 -12.38 -6.99 -22.30
N LEU A 121 -11.38 -6.33 -21.70
CA LEU A 121 -10.80 -6.74 -20.42
C LEU A 121 -11.84 -7.00 -19.33
N SER A 122 -12.86 -6.15 -19.21
CA SER A 122 -13.96 -6.33 -18.24
C SER A 122 -14.70 -7.65 -18.45
N ARG A 123 -15.13 -7.91 -19.69
CA ARG A 123 -15.82 -9.16 -20.05
C ARG A 123 -14.92 -10.38 -19.84
N LYS A 124 -13.62 -10.26 -20.15
CA LYS A 124 -12.65 -11.32 -19.90
C LYS A 124 -12.50 -11.63 -18.41
N ILE A 125 -12.57 -10.62 -17.54
CA ILE A 125 -12.58 -10.84 -16.08
C ILE A 125 -13.88 -11.52 -15.65
N GLU A 126 -15.04 -11.07 -16.13
CA GLU A 126 -16.34 -11.72 -15.85
C GLU A 126 -16.36 -13.20 -16.27
N GLU A 127 -15.77 -13.53 -17.42
CA GLU A 127 -15.62 -14.90 -17.96
C GLU A 127 -14.49 -15.72 -17.30
N ASP A 128 -13.87 -15.21 -16.24
CA ASP A 128 -12.75 -15.83 -15.52
C ASP A 128 -11.55 -16.20 -16.43
N ARG A 129 -11.21 -15.31 -17.36
CA ARG A 129 -10.05 -15.46 -18.25
C ARG A 129 -8.76 -15.06 -17.54
N LEU A 130 -8.20 -16.01 -16.80
CA LEU A 130 -7.02 -15.84 -15.95
C LEU A 130 -5.84 -15.09 -16.62
N PRO A 131 -5.42 -15.38 -17.88
CA PRO A 131 -4.28 -14.68 -18.48
C PRO A 131 -4.46 -13.17 -18.60
N SER A 132 -5.69 -12.71 -18.86
CA SER A 132 -5.98 -11.27 -19.01
C SER A 132 -5.95 -10.56 -17.66
N ALA A 133 -6.48 -11.19 -16.61
CA ALA A 133 -6.37 -10.68 -15.25
C ALA A 133 -4.92 -10.66 -14.74
N ALA A 134 -4.15 -11.72 -15.00
CA ALA A 134 -2.74 -11.78 -14.63
C ALA A 134 -1.92 -10.68 -15.33
N MET A 135 -2.16 -10.45 -16.62
CA MET A 135 -1.50 -9.37 -17.35
C MET A 135 -1.86 -7.99 -16.80
N LEU A 136 -3.15 -7.76 -16.47
CA LEU A 136 -3.57 -6.52 -15.81
C LEU A 136 -2.86 -6.32 -14.46
N ALA A 137 -2.79 -7.36 -13.63
CA ALA A 137 -2.11 -7.31 -12.33
C ALA A 137 -0.62 -6.95 -12.49
N VAL A 138 0.07 -7.54 -13.47
CA VAL A 138 1.48 -7.24 -13.76
C VAL A 138 1.65 -5.80 -14.22
N LEU A 139 0.83 -5.32 -15.17
CA LEU A 139 0.88 -3.93 -15.63
C LEU A 139 0.65 -2.94 -14.49
N ALA A 140 -0.28 -3.25 -13.60
CA ALA A 140 -0.56 -2.46 -12.42
C ALA A 140 0.63 -2.39 -11.44
N ILE A 141 1.32 -3.50 -11.21
CA ILE A 141 2.51 -3.54 -10.34
C ILE A 141 3.67 -2.78 -10.98
N ILE A 142 3.87 -2.93 -12.29
CA ILE A 142 4.90 -2.18 -13.03
C ILE A 142 4.63 -0.68 -12.92
N SER A 143 3.40 -0.22 -13.17
CA SER A 143 3.07 1.20 -13.10
C SER A 143 3.26 1.77 -11.69
N GLY A 144 2.83 1.03 -10.67
CA GLY A 144 3.02 1.41 -9.28
C GLY A 144 4.49 1.51 -8.90
N THR A 145 5.29 0.53 -9.32
CA THR A 145 6.75 0.52 -9.09
C THR A 145 7.42 1.73 -9.75
N LEU A 146 7.08 2.04 -10.99
CA LEU A 146 7.60 3.22 -11.70
C LEU A 146 7.16 4.52 -11.04
N ALA A 147 5.89 4.62 -10.61
CA ALA A 147 5.39 5.78 -9.89
C ALA A 147 6.14 5.99 -8.58
N GLY A 148 6.34 4.93 -7.79
CA GLY A 148 7.08 4.99 -6.54
C GLY A 148 8.55 5.33 -6.75
N ALA A 149 9.19 4.78 -7.78
CA ALA A 149 10.57 5.13 -8.15
C ALA A 149 10.71 6.60 -8.60
N SER A 150 9.65 7.18 -9.16
CA SER A 150 9.64 8.57 -9.63
C SER A 150 9.37 9.58 -8.51
N MET A 151 8.96 9.12 -7.33
CA MET A 151 8.92 9.93 -6.11
C MET A 151 10.34 10.03 -5.56
N THR A 152 11.11 10.97 -6.12
CA THR A 152 12.50 11.24 -5.72
C THR A 152 12.56 12.47 -4.82
N ILE A 153 13.52 12.44 -3.88
CA ILE A 153 13.83 13.52 -2.93
C ILE A 153 14.73 14.56 -3.60
#